data_AF-A0A482V2Q9-F1
#
_entry.id   AF-A0A482V2Q9-F1
#
_cell.length_a   1.000
_cell.length_b   1.000
_cell.length_c   1.000
_cell.angle_alpha   90.00
_cell.angle_beta   90.00
_cell.angle_gamma   90.00
#
_symmetry.space_group_name_H-M   'P 1'
#
loop_
_entity.id
_entity.type
_entity.pdbx_description
1 polymer ?
#
loop_
_entity_poly.entity_id
_entity_poly.type
_entity_poly.pdbx_seq_one_letter_code
_entity_poly.pdbx_strand_id
1 'polypeptide(L)'
;MAFVNNKNVDLKTGLSKLSLLNDGDTNKVNSLNNEKMEDDDNFEGACGGEIPKEEKVCGSHLEYNKVQKKLQMDEDDEDVDLWTNTMSARYQCEEGEYSVQSCLNQFTACELMTGNNKVSCELCTKRHGGADKKTVYTNATKQLLIYNPPAVLILHLKRFQVYRFRSAKVSKFVKFPTVLDLAPFCSKRSQNLPTFEAGQTKVLYSLYGVVEHSGSIHGGHYVAYVKVRPKLEENSYRWQFLPKNQKNEKPSQPKGAQGDPEVPSGKWYYISDSHVSEANESRVLSAQAYLLFYERIL
;
A
#
# COMPACT_ATOMS: atom_id res chain seq x y z
N MET A 1 9.10 -6.48 -9.79
CA MET A 1 8.86 -7.20 -8.53
C MET A 1 9.25 -6.24 -7.40
N ALA A 2 8.27 -5.55 -6.79
CA ALA A 2 8.58 -4.61 -5.71
C ALA A 2 8.58 -5.39 -4.39
N PHE A 3 9.77 -5.69 -3.89
CA PHE A 3 9.96 -6.22 -2.54
C PHE A 3 9.77 -5.08 -1.55
N VAL A 4 8.79 -5.21 -0.65
CA VAL A 4 8.66 -4.35 0.52
C VAL A 4 9.56 -4.93 1.60
N ASN A 5 10.70 -4.28 1.83
CA ASN A 5 11.56 -4.59 2.96
C ASN A 5 10.91 -4.01 4.23
N ASN A 6 10.56 -4.88 5.18
CA ASN A 6 9.93 -4.53 6.43
C ASN A 6 11.03 -4.16 7.44
N LYS A 7 11.11 -2.89 7.85
CA LYS A 7 11.89 -2.52 9.05
C LYS A 7 10.92 -2.24 10.19
N ASN A 8 11.05 -3.08 11.22
CA ASN A 8 10.47 -2.95 12.55
C ASN A 8 10.50 -1.49 13.01
N VAL A 9 9.32 -0.91 13.28
CA VAL A 9 9.20 0.34 14.01
C VAL A 9 9.00 -0.03 15.48
N ASP A 10 10.07 0.10 16.26
CA ASP A 10 10.04 0.05 17.72
C ASP A 10 9.37 1.32 18.25
N LEU A 11 8.11 1.20 18.66
CA LEU A 11 7.30 2.26 19.28
C LEU A 11 7.61 2.35 20.78
N LYS A 12 8.77 2.92 21.11
CA LYS A 12 9.05 3.50 22.43
C LYS A 12 9.05 5.02 22.33
N THR A 13 7.86 5.62 22.23
CA THR A 13 7.62 7.03 22.64
C THR A 13 6.11 7.28 22.63
N GLY A 14 5.47 6.99 23.76
CA GLY A 14 4.05 7.26 23.96
C GLY A 14 3.56 7.03 25.40
N LEU A 15 4.46 6.91 26.38
CA LEU A 15 4.10 6.73 27.79
C LEU A 15 5.03 7.56 28.68
N SER A 16 4.81 8.86 28.66
CA SER A 16 5.24 9.77 29.72
C SER A 16 4.12 10.77 29.96
N LYS A 17 2.93 10.26 30.30
CA LYS A 17 1.78 11.04 30.79
C LYS A 17 0.66 10.08 31.24
N LEU A 18 0.98 9.18 32.18
CA LEU A 18 0.01 8.50 33.05
C LEU A 18 0.78 7.66 34.08
N SER A 19 1.43 8.37 34.98
CA SER A 19 1.81 7.84 36.29
C SER A 19 1.80 9.04 37.21
N LEU A 20 0.89 9.04 38.17
CA LEU A 20 0.98 9.66 39.50
C LEU A 20 -0.44 9.75 40.03
N LEU A 21 -0.83 8.73 40.79
CA LEU A 21 -1.72 8.78 41.96
C LEU A 21 -1.85 7.34 42.47
N ASN A 22 -0.93 6.95 43.35
CA ASN A 22 -1.24 6.51 44.71
C ASN A 22 0.01 5.92 45.36
N ASP A 23 0.46 6.63 46.40
CA ASP A 23 1.24 6.10 47.51
C ASP A 23 0.48 4.97 48.22
N GLY A 24 1.20 3.99 48.77
CA GLY A 24 0.61 2.98 49.64
C GLY A 24 1.41 1.68 49.73
N ASP A 25 2.44 1.70 50.57
CA ASP A 25 2.99 0.59 51.37
C ASP A 25 3.03 -0.84 50.79
N THR A 26 4.26 -1.28 50.55
CA THR A 26 4.61 -2.70 50.50
C THR A 26 5.00 -3.16 51.91
N ASN A 27 4.27 -4.11 52.48
CA ASN A 27 4.84 -5.09 53.39
C ASN A 27 3.90 -6.29 53.65
N LYS A 28 4.54 -7.47 53.60
CA LYS A 28 4.24 -8.75 54.28
C LYS A 28 3.43 -9.88 53.59
N VAL A 29 4.22 -10.94 53.33
CA VAL A 29 4.09 -12.34 53.84
C VAL A 29 3.20 -13.34 53.07
N ASN A 30 3.92 -14.31 52.49
CA ASN A 30 3.74 -15.77 52.46
C ASN A 30 2.35 -16.44 52.48
N SER A 31 2.20 -17.30 51.46
CA SER A 31 1.86 -18.74 51.53
C SER A 31 0.39 -19.18 51.56
N LEU A 32 0.22 -20.34 50.91
CA LEU A 32 -0.83 -21.35 51.02
C LEU A 32 -2.00 -21.31 50.02
N ASN A 33 -1.94 -22.36 49.18
CA ASN A 33 -2.99 -23.36 48.93
C ASN A 33 -3.86 -23.24 47.68
N ASN A 34 -3.82 -24.37 46.95
CA ASN A 34 -4.81 -24.91 46.03
C ASN A 34 -6.23 -24.76 46.55
N GLU A 35 -7.16 -24.44 45.64
CA GLU A 35 -8.43 -25.17 45.53
C GLU A 35 -9.05 -24.95 44.14
N LYS A 36 -9.61 -26.03 43.59
CA LYS A 36 -10.39 -26.10 42.36
C LYS A 36 -11.85 -25.69 42.64
N MET A 37 -12.48 -24.99 41.71
CA MET A 37 -13.93 -25.02 41.45
C MET A 37 -14.14 -24.35 40.09
N GLU A 38 -14.38 -25.13 39.03
CA GLU A 38 -15.69 -25.50 38.46
C GLU A 38 -16.33 -24.38 37.64
N ASP A 39 -16.72 -24.79 36.42
CA ASP A 39 -17.34 -24.03 35.34
C ASP A 39 -18.68 -23.42 35.76
N ASP A 40 -19.02 -22.25 35.22
CA ASP A 40 -20.41 -21.93 34.91
C ASP A 40 -20.53 -20.78 33.89
N ASP A 41 -21.54 -20.94 33.05
CA ASP A 41 -21.78 -20.28 31.79
C ASP A 41 -22.24 -18.80 31.87
N ASN A 42 -22.14 -18.16 30.70
CA ASN A 42 -23.08 -17.16 30.19
C ASN A 42 -23.05 -15.74 30.81
N PHE A 43 -22.41 -14.81 30.10
CA PHE A 43 -22.75 -13.39 30.20
C PHE A 43 -22.77 -12.73 28.81
N GLU A 44 -23.98 -12.59 28.25
CA GLU A 44 -24.29 -11.57 27.25
C GLU A 44 -24.04 -10.19 27.87
N GLY A 45 -22.97 -9.53 27.43
CA GLY A 45 -22.64 -8.17 27.84
C GLY A 45 -22.43 -7.28 26.63
N ALA A 46 -23.48 -6.55 26.25
CA ALA A 46 -23.38 -5.43 25.33
C ALA A 46 -22.35 -4.41 25.85
N CYS A 47 -21.31 -4.12 25.08
CA CYS A 47 -20.40 -3.01 25.35
C CYS A 47 -20.42 -2.01 24.19
N GLY A 48 -21.39 -1.10 24.26
CA GLY A 48 -21.22 0.24 23.70
C GLY A 48 -20.12 0.94 24.48
N GLY A 49 -18.96 1.10 23.86
CA GLY A 49 -17.84 1.87 24.37
C GLY A 49 -17.30 2.74 23.25
N GLU A 50 -17.42 4.06 23.41
CA GLU A 50 -16.89 5.06 22.49
C GLU A 50 -15.37 4.92 22.36
N ILE A 51 -14.90 4.77 21.13
CA ILE A 51 -13.47 4.80 20.79
C ILE A 51 -13.00 6.26 20.86
N PRO A 52 -11.88 6.59 21.54
CA PRO A 52 -11.38 7.95 21.57
C PRO A 52 -11.04 8.43 20.17
N LYS A 53 -11.53 9.61 19.80
CA LYS A 53 -11.15 10.30 18.56
C LYS A 53 -9.65 10.61 18.63
N GLU A 54 -8.83 9.85 17.90
CA GLU A 54 -7.49 10.31 17.55
C GLU A 54 -7.66 11.51 16.60
N GLU A 55 -7.27 12.69 17.08
CA GLU A 55 -7.09 13.88 16.25
C GLU A 55 -6.15 13.54 15.10
N LYS A 56 -6.70 13.47 13.89
CA LYS A 56 -5.92 13.59 12.66
C LYS A 56 -5.29 14.98 12.65
N VAL A 57 -4.04 15.08 13.09
CA VAL A 57 -3.18 16.19 12.66
C VAL A 57 -2.88 15.96 11.19
N CYS A 58 -3.77 16.48 10.35
CA CYS A 58 -3.44 16.93 9.02
C CYS A 58 -2.28 17.93 9.19
N GLY A 59 -1.05 17.50 8.86
CA GLY A 59 0.06 18.42 8.69
C GLY A 59 -0.37 19.45 7.67
N SER A 60 -0.70 20.65 8.16
CA SER A 60 -1.25 21.72 7.33
C SER A 60 -0.29 22.02 6.19
N HIS A 61 -0.84 22.41 5.04
CA HIS A 61 -0.13 22.89 3.85
C HIS A 61 0.94 23.97 4.16
N LEU A 62 0.85 24.60 5.34
CA LEU A 62 1.76 25.63 5.84
C LEU A 62 3.12 25.08 6.33
N GLU A 63 3.17 23.85 6.83
CA GLU A 63 4.40 23.25 7.36
C GLU A 63 5.29 22.69 6.24
N TYR A 64 4.65 22.24 5.16
CA TYR A 64 5.28 21.90 3.87
C TYR A 64 6.13 23.05 3.31
N ASN A 65 5.59 24.28 3.34
CA ASN A 65 6.29 25.47 2.83
C ASN A 65 7.48 25.92 3.69
N LYS A 66 7.48 25.59 5.00
CA LYS A 66 8.57 25.95 5.91
C LYS A 66 9.79 25.02 5.77
N VAL A 67 9.59 23.76 5.41
CA VAL A 67 10.68 22.80 5.18
C VAL A 67 11.39 23.09 3.86
N GLN A 68 10.64 23.46 2.81
CA GLN A 68 11.16 23.87 1.50
C GLN A 68 12.16 25.04 1.62
N LYS A 69 11.89 26.03 2.49
CA LYS A 69 12.72 27.25 2.60
C LYS A 69 14.07 27.05 3.31
N LYS A 70 14.37 25.86 3.86
CA LYS A 70 15.58 25.62 4.68
C LYS A 70 16.62 24.72 4.02
N LEU A 71 16.38 24.22 2.81
CA LEU A 71 17.31 23.40 2.03
C LEU A 71 17.82 24.20 0.81
N GLN A 72 18.46 25.34 1.04
CA GLN A 72 19.34 25.94 0.03
C GLN A 72 20.74 25.36 0.25
N MET A 73 21.03 24.29 -0.48
CA MET A 73 22.39 23.79 -0.69
C MET A 73 22.51 23.38 -2.16
N ASP A 74 23.04 24.29 -2.97
CA ASP A 74 23.86 24.11 -4.18
C ASP A 74 23.67 22.85 -5.06
N GLU A 75 22.43 22.50 -5.41
CA GLU A 75 22.10 21.64 -6.55
C GLU A 75 21.10 22.40 -7.43
N ASP A 76 21.33 22.45 -8.74
CA ASP A 76 20.55 23.23 -9.70
C ASP A 76 19.04 23.02 -9.46
N ASP A 77 18.29 24.10 -9.20
CA ASP A 77 16.87 24.08 -8.79
C ASP A 77 15.97 23.22 -9.71
N GLU A 78 16.40 22.97 -10.96
CA GLU A 78 15.70 22.11 -11.91
C GLU A 78 15.68 20.62 -11.51
N ASP A 79 16.71 20.11 -10.82
CA ASP A 79 16.84 18.67 -10.52
C ASP A 79 15.96 18.28 -9.31
N VAL A 80 15.82 19.18 -8.32
CA VAL A 80 14.94 18.97 -7.15
C VAL A 80 13.45 18.90 -7.53
N ASP A 81 13.01 19.71 -8.49
CA ASP A 81 11.63 19.67 -9.01
C ASP A 81 11.32 18.33 -9.70
N LEU A 82 12.30 17.73 -10.39
CA LEU A 82 12.15 16.44 -11.07
C LEU A 82 12.01 15.26 -10.10
N TRP A 83 12.68 15.31 -8.94
CA TRP A 83 12.67 14.21 -7.98
C TRP A 83 11.50 14.22 -7.00
N THR A 84 10.91 15.40 -6.76
CA THR A 84 9.86 15.56 -5.74
C THR A 84 8.45 15.63 -6.33
N ASN A 85 8.31 15.93 -7.62
CA ASN A 85 7.01 16.07 -8.27
C ASN A 85 6.53 14.83 -9.03
N THR A 86 5.21 14.81 -9.20
CA THR A 86 4.47 13.79 -9.94
C THR A 86 4.17 14.23 -11.38
N MET A 87 3.85 13.27 -12.26
CA MET A 87 3.52 13.55 -13.66
C MET A 87 2.24 14.39 -13.84
N SER A 88 1.33 14.33 -12.88
CA SER A 88 0.11 15.12 -12.82
C SER A 88 -0.15 15.61 -11.40
N ALA A 89 -1.12 16.50 -11.23
CA ALA A 89 -1.50 17.00 -9.90
C ALA A 89 -1.82 15.84 -8.95
N ARG A 90 -1.38 15.97 -7.69
CA ARG A 90 -1.63 14.92 -6.68
C ARG A 90 -3.13 14.71 -6.50
N TYR A 91 -3.49 13.45 -6.28
CA TYR A 91 -4.87 13.06 -6.01
C TYR A 91 -5.39 13.77 -4.75
N GLN A 92 -6.54 14.41 -4.87
CA GLN A 92 -7.24 15.05 -3.75
C GLN A 92 -8.17 14.02 -3.12
N CYS A 93 -7.84 13.60 -1.90
CA CYS A 93 -8.67 12.66 -1.16
C CYS A 93 -9.85 13.39 -0.52
N GLU A 94 -11.02 12.76 -0.55
CA GLU A 94 -12.18 13.23 0.21
C GLU A 94 -12.02 12.88 1.69
N GLU A 95 -12.67 13.65 2.57
CA GLU A 95 -12.63 13.37 4.00
C GLU A 95 -13.28 12.01 4.29
N GLY A 96 -12.55 11.13 4.98
CA GLY A 96 -13.04 9.78 5.29
C GLY A 96 -13.04 8.82 4.10
N GLU A 97 -12.38 9.16 3.00
CA GLU A 97 -12.25 8.27 1.84
C GLU A 97 -11.41 7.02 2.15
N TYR A 98 -11.87 5.86 1.66
CA TYR A 98 -11.11 4.61 1.64
C TYR A 98 -11.15 4.05 0.23
N SER A 99 -10.15 4.45 -0.56
CA SER A 99 -10.00 4.03 -1.96
C SER A 99 -8.56 3.62 -2.27
N VAL A 100 -8.37 2.93 -3.39
CA VAL A 100 -7.03 2.66 -3.95
C VAL A 100 -6.27 3.96 -4.17
N GLN A 101 -6.94 5.01 -4.65
CA GLN A 101 -6.32 6.31 -4.87
C GLN A 101 -5.84 6.93 -3.56
N SER A 102 -6.65 6.90 -2.50
CA SER A 102 -6.24 7.37 -1.17
C SER A 102 -5.07 6.56 -0.59
N CYS A 103 -5.06 5.23 -0.81
CA CYS A 103 -3.96 4.36 -0.38
C CYS A 103 -2.66 4.67 -1.13
N LEU A 104 -2.73 4.85 -2.44
CA LEU A 104 -1.58 5.24 -3.26
C LEU A 104 -1.07 6.63 -2.87
N ASN A 105 -1.98 7.58 -2.61
CA ASN A 105 -1.62 8.92 -2.17
C ASN A 105 -0.87 8.92 -0.83
N GLN A 106 -1.26 8.03 0.09
CA GLN A 106 -0.53 7.83 1.35
C GLN A 106 0.81 7.11 1.13
N PHE A 107 0.84 6.10 0.25
CA PHE A 107 2.06 5.37 -0.07
C PHE A 107 3.14 6.27 -0.70
N THR A 108 2.73 7.26 -1.49
CA THR A 108 3.63 8.20 -2.16
C THR A 108 3.78 9.55 -1.44
N ALA A 109 3.23 9.67 -0.24
CA ALA A 109 3.40 10.87 0.57
C ALA A 109 4.85 11.03 1.03
N CYS A 110 5.27 12.28 1.20
CA CYS A 110 6.55 12.60 1.82
C CYS A 110 6.43 12.35 3.34
N GLU A 111 7.34 11.56 3.89
CA GLU A 111 7.42 11.23 5.31
C GLU A 111 8.68 11.81 5.95
N LEU A 112 8.56 12.33 7.17
CA LEU A 112 9.69 12.84 7.95
C LEU A 112 10.31 11.72 8.80
N MET A 113 11.53 11.34 8.44
CA MET A 113 12.33 10.33 9.13
C MET A 113 13.03 10.97 10.34
N THR A 114 12.55 10.66 11.55
CA THR A 114 13.09 11.19 12.83
C THR A 114 13.29 10.08 13.87
N GLY A 115 13.86 10.43 15.02
CA GLY A 115 14.06 9.48 16.13
C GLY A 115 14.92 8.28 15.72
N ASN A 116 14.40 7.07 15.92
CA ASN A 116 15.06 5.81 15.55
C ASN A 116 15.15 5.60 14.02
N ASN A 117 14.41 6.39 13.23
CA ASN A 117 14.37 6.29 11.77
C ASN A 117 15.30 7.28 11.06
N LYS A 118 16.14 8.03 11.79
CA LYS A 118 17.11 8.96 11.19
C LYS A 118 18.00 8.24 10.18
N VAL A 119 18.39 8.97 9.13
CA VAL A 119 19.18 8.44 8.02
C VAL A 119 20.63 8.90 8.17
N SER A 120 21.59 8.02 7.82
CA SER A 120 23.00 8.39 7.79
C SER A 120 23.27 9.39 6.68
N CYS A 121 23.85 10.54 7.01
CA CYS A 121 24.23 11.56 6.03
C CYS A 121 25.74 11.53 5.80
N GLU A 122 26.16 11.22 4.57
CA GLU A 122 27.58 11.17 4.21
C GLU A 122 28.27 12.53 4.33
N LEU A 123 27.61 13.60 3.91
CA LEU A 123 28.15 14.96 3.98
C LEU A 123 28.30 15.44 5.43
N CYS A 124 27.32 15.16 6.30
CA CYS A 124 27.45 15.46 7.73
C CYS A 124 28.52 14.59 8.39
N THR A 125 28.62 13.32 7.99
CA THR A 125 29.67 12.42 8.48
C THR A 125 31.06 12.90 8.07
N LYS A 126 31.26 13.38 6.83
CA LYS A 126 32.53 13.97 6.39
C LYS A 126 32.86 15.28 7.12
N ARG A 127 31.86 16.12 7.40
CA ARG A 127 32.04 17.40 8.11
C ARG A 127 32.35 17.25 9.60
N HIS A 128 31.76 16.26 10.26
CA HIS A 128 31.88 16.07 11.72
C HIS A 128 32.72 14.85 12.11
N GLY A 129 33.11 14.01 11.15
CA GLY A 129 33.98 12.87 11.34
C GLY A 129 35.42 13.32 11.56
N GLY A 130 35.73 13.76 12.79
CA GLY A 130 37.10 13.82 13.30
C GLY A 130 37.74 12.43 13.38
N ALA A 131 38.79 12.30 14.21
CA ALA A 131 39.61 11.09 14.33
C ALA A 131 38.83 9.75 14.50
N ASP A 132 37.62 9.78 15.06
CA ASP A 132 36.83 8.59 15.40
C ASP A 132 35.83 8.12 14.33
N LYS A 133 35.74 8.78 13.16
CA LYS A 133 34.89 8.38 12.00
C LYS A 133 33.43 7.97 12.34
N LYS A 134 32.80 8.58 13.34
CA LYS A 134 31.43 8.21 13.74
C LYS A 134 30.39 8.66 12.70
N THR A 135 29.56 7.74 12.23
CA THR A 135 28.44 8.03 11.32
C THR A 135 27.46 9.02 11.94
N VAL A 136 27.15 10.09 11.21
CA VAL A 136 26.16 11.09 11.62
C VAL A 136 24.79 10.74 11.05
N TYR A 137 23.82 10.59 11.95
CA TYR A 137 22.42 10.33 11.61
C TYR A 137 21.61 11.62 11.76
N THR A 138 20.93 12.02 10.69
CA THR A 138 20.14 13.25 10.63
C THR A 138 18.68 12.95 10.37
N ASN A 139 17.81 13.92 10.70
CA ASN A 139 16.45 13.90 10.19
C ASN A 139 16.50 14.01 8.66
N ALA A 140 15.58 13.32 7.98
CA ALA A 140 15.50 13.33 6.53
C ALA A 140 14.04 13.27 6.08
N THR A 141 13.74 13.74 4.88
CA THR A 141 12.48 13.47 4.20
C THR A 141 12.64 12.26 3.29
N LYS A 142 11.62 11.42 3.21
CA LYS A 142 11.58 10.26 2.31
C LYS A 142 10.28 10.30 1.53
N GLN A 143 10.37 10.00 0.24
CA GLN A 143 9.21 9.88 -0.63
C GLN A 143 9.43 8.72 -1.59
N LEU A 144 8.36 7.99 -1.89
CA LEU A 144 8.36 6.91 -2.87
C LEU A 144 7.46 7.32 -4.05
N LEU A 145 7.99 7.31 -5.26
CA LEU A 145 7.24 7.58 -6.49
C LEU A 145 7.46 6.43 -7.49
N ILE A 146 6.50 6.23 -8.38
CA ILE A 146 6.60 5.22 -9.43
C ILE A 146 7.40 5.81 -10.59
N TYR A 147 8.59 5.27 -10.87
CA TYR A 147 9.41 5.75 -12.00
C TYR A 147 9.05 5.10 -13.34
N ASN A 148 8.83 3.77 -13.35
CA ASN A 148 8.49 3.04 -14.56
C ASN A 148 7.23 2.18 -14.33
N PRO A 149 6.04 2.65 -14.76
CA PRO A 149 4.80 1.90 -14.62
C PRO A 149 4.79 0.61 -15.44
N PRO A 150 4.52 -0.57 -14.83
CA PRO A 150 4.61 -1.86 -15.50
C PRO A 150 3.43 -2.13 -16.44
N ALA A 151 3.58 -3.02 -17.42
CA ALA A 151 2.44 -3.47 -18.25
C ALA A 151 1.29 -4.09 -17.43
N VAL A 152 1.64 -4.78 -16.35
CA VAL A 152 0.70 -5.38 -15.39
C VAL A 152 1.04 -4.84 -14.01
N LEU A 153 0.08 -4.13 -13.42
CA LEU A 153 0.14 -3.59 -12.08
C LEU A 153 -0.61 -4.51 -11.13
N ILE A 154 0.07 -4.93 -10.06
CA ILE A 154 -0.54 -5.72 -8.98
C ILE A 154 -0.51 -4.86 -7.73
N LEU A 155 -1.69 -4.58 -7.17
CA LEU A 155 -1.83 -3.84 -5.92
C LEU A 155 -2.21 -4.80 -4.81
N HIS A 156 -1.41 -4.82 -3.75
CA HIS A 156 -1.68 -5.58 -2.54
C HIS A 156 -2.15 -4.63 -1.44
N LEU A 157 -3.38 -4.81 -0.99
CA LEU A 157 -3.92 -4.09 0.16
C LEU A 157 -3.44 -4.75 1.44
N LYS A 158 -2.55 -4.08 2.19
CA LYS A 158 -1.96 -4.56 3.45
C LYS A 158 -3.02 -4.61 4.57
N ARG A 159 -3.87 -5.63 4.53
CA ARG A 159 -4.98 -5.82 5.49
C ARG A 159 -4.53 -6.44 6.80
N PHE A 160 -3.39 -7.12 6.85
CA PHE A 160 -2.95 -7.77 8.08
C PHE A 160 -2.00 -6.85 8.84
N GLN A 161 -2.31 -6.63 10.11
CA GLN A 161 -1.51 -5.84 11.02
C GLN A 161 -1.13 -6.70 12.22
N VAL A 162 0.13 -6.61 12.63
CA VAL A 162 0.64 -7.23 13.85
C VAL A 162 1.12 -6.10 14.75
N TYR A 163 0.51 -6.00 15.93
CA TYR A 163 0.88 -5.03 16.95
C TYR A 163 1.17 -5.78 18.27
N ARG A 164 2.45 -5.80 18.65
CA ARG A 164 2.98 -6.55 19.80
C ARG A 164 2.53 -8.03 19.76
N PHE A 165 1.55 -8.40 20.58
CA PHE A 165 1.03 -9.76 20.71
C PHE A 165 -0.34 -9.95 20.06
N ARG A 166 -0.86 -8.92 19.36
CA ARG A 166 -2.15 -8.99 18.67
C ARG A 166 -1.93 -8.94 17.16
N SER A 167 -2.63 -9.80 16.46
CA SER A 167 -2.73 -9.78 15.00
C SER A 167 -4.17 -9.55 14.61
N ALA A 168 -4.40 -8.69 13.63
CA ALA A 168 -5.75 -8.33 13.18
C ALA A 168 -5.81 -8.16 11.67
N LYS A 169 -6.99 -8.46 11.11
CA LYS A 169 -7.32 -8.15 9.74
C LYS A 169 -8.14 -6.86 9.70
N VAL A 170 -7.71 -5.91 8.89
CA VAL A 170 -8.45 -4.70 8.52
C VAL A 170 -9.49 -5.07 7.48
N SER A 171 -10.71 -5.29 7.96
CA SER A 171 -11.89 -5.63 7.13
C SER A 171 -12.59 -4.42 6.52
N LYS A 172 -11.98 -3.22 6.62
CA LYS A 172 -12.55 -2.00 6.05
C LYS A 172 -12.62 -2.09 4.54
N PHE A 173 -13.79 -1.77 3.96
CA PHE A 173 -13.94 -1.75 2.52
C PHE A 173 -13.04 -0.66 1.90
N VAL A 174 -12.39 -1.00 0.79
CA VAL A 174 -11.54 -0.08 0.02
C VAL A 174 -12.09 -0.04 -1.39
N LYS A 175 -12.58 1.12 -1.82
CA LYS A 175 -13.11 1.33 -3.17
C LYS A 175 -11.98 1.24 -4.20
N PHE A 176 -12.19 0.53 -5.29
CA PHE A 176 -11.25 0.46 -6.40
C PHE A 176 -11.98 0.72 -7.72
N PRO A 177 -11.41 1.53 -8.63
CA PRO A 177 -12.06 1.85 -9.89
C PRO A 177 -11.82 0.76 -10.95
N THR A 178 -12.71 0.64 -11.93
CA THR A 178 -12.47 -0.19 -13.11
C THR A 178 -11.34 0.36 -13.99
N VAL A 179 -11.20 1.70 -14.04
CA VAL A 179 -10.08 2.39 -14.69
C VAL A 179 -9.33 3.23 -13.65
N LEU A 180 -8.05 2.94 -13.47
CA LEU A 180 -7.16 3.64 -12.54
C LEU A 180 -6.20 4.53 -13.35
N ASP A 181 -6.15 5.82 -13.02
CA ASP A 181 -5.08 6.70 -13.47
C ASP A 181 -3.95 6.70 -12.44
N LEU A 182 -2.77 6.26 -12.87
CA LEU A 182 -1.58 6.13 -12.03
C LEU A 182 -0.68 7.38 -12.10
N ALA A 183 -0.93 8.31 -13.03
CA ALA A 183 -0.09 9.50 -13.23
C ALA A 183 0.12 10.34 -11.96
N PRO A 184 -0.87 10.53 -11.05
CA PRO A 184 -0.68 11.29 -9.81
C PRO A 184 0.33 10.67 -8.82
N PHE A 185 0.77 9.44 -9.08
CA PHE A 185 1.67 8.67 -8.21
C PHE A 185 3.00 8.34 -8.91
N CYS A 186 3.13 8.71 -10.18
CA CYS A 186 4.34 8.51 -10.97
C CYS A 186 5.25 9.74 -10.89
N SER A 187 6.56 9.53 -10.83
CA SER A 187 7.55 10.61 -10.84
C SER A 187 7.48 11.38 -12.15
N LYS A 188 7.69 12.70 -12.12
CA LYS A 188 7.82 13.53 -13.33
C LYS A 188 8.86 12.98 -14.31
N ARG A 189 9.95 12.39 -13.80
CA ARG A 189 11.01 11.75 -14.58
C ARG A 189 10.53 10.55 -15.44
N SER A 190 9.38 9.97 -15.12
CA SER A 190 8.77 8.90 -15.93
C SER A 190 8.44 9.37 -17.35
N GLN A 191 8.18 10.67 -17.56
CA GLN A 191 7.92 11.25 -18.88
C GLN A 191 9.10 11.12 -19.85
N ASN A 192 10.31 10.91 -19.34
CA ASN A 192 11.52 10.74 -20.16
C ASN A 192 11.71 9.28 -20.62
N LEU A 193 10.85 8.35 -20.19
CA LEU A 193 10.92 6.96 -20.63
C LEU A 193 10.35 6.81 -22.05
N PRO A 194 10.90 5.90 -22.88
CA PRO A 194 10.45 5.68 -24.25
C PRO A 194 9.04 5.07 -24.34
N THR A 195 8.46 4.66 -23.21
CA THR A 195 7.08 4.13 -23.12
C THR A 195 6.03 5.21 -22.90
N PHE A 196 6.41 6.48 -23.01
CA PHE A 196 5.53 7.64 -22.86
C PHE A 196 5.60 8.51 -24.12
N GLU A 197 4.46 9.09 -24.47
CA GLU A 197 4.40 10.11 -25.50
C GLU A 197 4.75 11.49 -24.95
N ALA A 198 5.26 12.37 -25.81
CA ALA A 198 5.55 13.75 -25.43
C ALA A 198 4.28 14.45 -24.97
N GLY A 199 4.30 15.02 -23.76
CA GLY A 199 3.14 15.68 -23.16
C GLY A 199 2.09 14.75 -22.55
N GLN A 200 2.36 13.43 -22.43
CA GLN A 200 1.45 12.50 -21.77
C GLN A 200 1.31 12.84 -20.27
N THR A 201 0.06 13.06 -19.85
CA THR A 201 -0.31 13.44 -18.47
C THR A 201 -1.11 12.37 -17.73
N LYS A 202 -1.45 11.25 -18.40
CA LYS A 202 -2.25 10.15 -17.85
C LYS A 202 -1.54 8.82 -18.01
N VAL A 203 -1.74 7.92 -17.05
CA VAL A 203 -1.25 6.53 -17.11
C VAL A 203 -2.40 5.62 -16.72
N LEU A 204 -3.09 5.08 -17.72
CA LEU A 204 -4.38 4.42 -17.47
C LEU A 204 -4.21 2.91 -17.38
N TYR A 205 -4.90 2.34 -16.40
CA TYR A 205 -4.94 0.92 -16.15
C TYR A 205 -6.38 0.41 -16.06
N SER A 206 -6.66 -0.73 -16.69
CA SER A 206 -7.96 -1.40 -16.61
C SER A 206 -7.91 -2.56 -15.62
N LEU A 207 -8.88 -2.63 -14.71
CA LEU A 207 -9.04 -3.73 -13.76
C LEU A 207 -9.47 -4.99 -14.51
N TYR A 208 -8.77 -6.10 -14.28
CA TYR A 208 -9.14 -7.39 -14.86
C TYR A 208 -9.11 -8.55 -13.86
N GLY A 209 -8.64 -8.32 -12.63
CA GLY A 209 -8.64 -9.35 -11.60
C GLY A 209 -8.75 -8.78 -10.19
N VAL A 210 -9.52 -9.45 -9.34
CA VAL A 210 -9.64 -9.16 -7.91
C VAL A 210 -9.49 -10.46 -7.15
N VAL A 211 -8.64 -10.50 -6.13
CA VAL A 211 -8.60 -11.60 -5.16
C VAL A 211 -9.20 -11.08 -3.87
N GLU A 212 -10.21 -11.76 -3.38
CA GLU A 212 -10.83 -11.51 -2.08
C GLU A 212 -10.38 -12.58 -1.09
N HIS A 213 -10.09 -12.14 0.13
CA HIS A 213 -9.77 -13.04 1.23
C HIS A 213 -10.86 -12.93 2.29
N SER A 214 -11.52 -14.03 2.61
CA SER A 214 -12.44 -14.15 3.74
C SER A 214 -11.74 -14.81 4.93
N GLY A 215 -12.21 -14.59 6.16
CA GLY A 215 -11.55 -15.13 7.36
C GLY A 215 -10.47 -14.23 7.96
N SER A 216 -9.67 -14.81 8.86
CA SER A 216 -8.70 -14.13 9.72
C SER A 216 -7.25 -14.29 9.23
N ILE A 217 -6.29 -13.71 9.95
CA ILE A 217 -4.86 -13.90 9.64
C ILE A 217 -4.38 -15.36 9.83
N HIS A 218 -5.06 -16.14 10.67
CA HIS A 218 -4.68 -17.52 10.99
C HIS A 218 -5.32 -18.56 10.06
N GLY A 219 -6.23 -18.13 9.19
CA GLY A 219 -6.97 -19.02 8.31
C GLY A 219 -8.16 -18.32 7.68
N GLY A 220 -8.46 -18.73 6.45
CA GLY A 220 -9.46 -18.08 5.62
C GLY A 220 -9.64 -18.79 4.28
N HIS A 221 -10.41 -18.15 3.40
CA HIS A 221 -10.69 -18.66 2.06
C HIS A 221 -10.46 -17.58 1.02
N TYR A 222 -9.78 -17.96 -0.06
CA TYR A 222 -9.46 -17.06 -1.16
C TYR A 222 -10.36 -17.35 -2.35
N VAL A 223 -10.91 -16.29 -2.92
CA VAL A 223 -11.72 -16.35 -4.14
C VAL A 223 -11.21 -15.32 -5.13
N ALA A 224 -11.41 -15.58 -6.42
CA ALA A 224 -10.99 -14.68 -7.49
C ALA A 224 -12.19 -14.23 -8.33
N TYR A 225 -12.17 -12.96 -8.70
CA TYR A 225 -12.99 -12.42 -9.78
C TYR A 225 -12.07 -12.10 -10.95
N VAL A 226 -12.34 -12.65 -12.12
CA VAL A 226 -11.50 -12.48 -13.32
C VAL A 226 -12.35 -11.99 -14.49
N LYS A 227 -11.90 -10.92 -15.15
CA LYS A 227 -12.50 -10.41 -16.38
C LYS A 227 -11.87 -11.11 -17.57
N VAL A 228 -12.69 -11.66 -18.45
CA VAL A 228 -12.22 -12.20 -19.73
C VAL A 228 -11.71 -11.04 -20.56
N ARG A 229 -10.43 -11.11 -20.93
CA ARG A 229 -9.77 -10.06 -21.70
C ARG A 229 -9.85 -10.40 -23.19
N PRO A 230 -9.98 -9.40 -24.07
CA PRO A 230 -9.81 -9.63 -25.50
C PRO A 230 -8.40 -10.14 -25.78
N LYS A 231 -8.27 -10.95 -26.83
CA LYS A 231 -6.95 -11.36 -27.33
C LYS A 231 -6.14 -10.11 -27.69
N LEU A 232 -4.85 -10.16 -27.40
CA LEU A 232 -3.97 -9.05 -27.72
C LEU A 232 -3.58 -9.14 -29.19
N GLU A 233 -4.15 -8.26 -30.01
CA GLU A 233 -3.84 -8.17 -31.44
C GLU A 233 -2.36 -7.87 -31.70
N GLU A 234 -1.78 -8.42 -32.76
CA GLU A 234 -0.34 -8.28 -33.06
C GLU A 234 0.10 -6.81 -33.21
N ASN A 235 -0.80 -5.95 -33.69
CA ASN A 235 -0.54 -4.51 -33.89
C ASN A 235 -0.88 -3.65 -32.65
N SER A 236 -1.18 -4.26 -31.50
CA SER A 236 -1.55 -3.49 -30.31
C SER A 236 -0.35 -2.73 -29.74
N TYR A 237 -0.50 -1.42 -29.51
CA TYR A 237 0.50 -0.60 -28.80
C TYR A 237 0.85 -1.19 -27.43
N ARG A 238 -0.03 -1.99 -26.81
CA ARG A 238 0.21 -2.58 -25.49
C ARG A 238 1.39 -3.56 -25.46
N TRP A 239 1.81 -4.09 -26.62
CA TRP A 239 3.06 -4.85 -26.75
C TRP A 239 4.29 -4.03 -26.35
N GLN A 240 4.25 -2.69 -26.48
CA GLN A 240 5.35 -1.81 -26.11
C GLN A 240 5.66 -1.82 -24.61
N PHE A 241 4.70 -2.22 -23.78
CA PHE A 241 4.86 -2.25 -22.33
C PHE A 241 5.49 -3.56 -21.83
N LEU A 242 5.53 -4.61 -22.67
CA LEU A 242 6.06 -5.91 -22.27
C LEU A 242 7.59 -5.93 -22.30
N PRO A 243 8.24 -6.71 -21.41
CA PRO A 243 9.69 -6.90 -21.45
C PRO A 243 10.12 -7.52 -22.79
N LYS A 244 11.03 -6.87 -23.53
CA LYS A 244 11.51 -7.34 -24.84
C LYS A 244 12.55 -8.48 -24.77
N ASN A 245 13.11 -8.75 -23.58
CA ASN A 245 14.28 -9.63 -23.39
C ASN A 245 13.94 -11.06 -22.95
N GLN A 246 12.67 -11.43 -22.86
CA GLN A 246 12.31 -12.84 -22.75
C GLN A 246 12.16 -13.37 -24.17
N LYS A 247 12.79 -14.51 -24.49
CA LYS A 247 12.47 -15.24 -25.71
C LYS A 247 10.95 -15.42 -25.69
N ASN A 248 10.24 -14.63 -26.50
CA ASN A 248 8.81 -14.77 -26.71
C ASN A 248 8.64 -16.08 -27.48
N GLU A 249 8.77 -17.21 -26.79
CA GLU A 249 8.04 -18.39 -27.20
C GLU A 249 6.59 -17.93 -27.24
N LYS A 250 6.04 -17.78 -28.46
CA LYS A 250 4.61 -17.56 -28.64
C LYS A 250 3.92 -18.52 -27.68
N PRO A 251 3.06 -18.05 -26.76
CA PRO A 251 2.32 -18.96 -25.90
C PRO A 251 1.72 -20.01 -26.82
N SER A 252 2.11 -21.27 -26.63
CA SER A 252 1.47 -22.37 -27.33
C SER A 252 -0.02 -22.16 -27.11
N GLN A 253 -0.79 -22.08 -28.21
CA GLN A 253 -2.24 -21.98 -28.08
C GLN A 253 -2.65 -23.06 -27.08
N PRO A 254 -3.38 -22.73 -26.00
CA PRO A 254 -3.99 -23.78 -25.22
C PRO A 254 -4.78 -24.60 -26.24
N LYS A 255 -4.42 -25.88 -26.38
CA LYS A 255 -5.22 -26.86 -27.12
C LYS A 255 -6.52 -26.99 -26.35
N GLY A 256 -7.39 -26.00 -26.45
CA GLY A 256 -8.78 -26.13 -26.06
C GLY A 256 -9.31 -27.32 -26.84
N ALA A 257 -10.02 -28.20 -26.14
CA ALA A 257 -10.77 -29.24 -26.81
C ALA A 257 -11.60 -28.56 -27.92
N GLN A 258 -11.44 -29.01 -29.17
CA GLN A 258 -12.21 -28.50 -30.29
C GLN A 258 -13.70 -28.61 -29.93
N GLY A 259 -14.36 -27.48 -29.68
CA GLY A 259 -15.80 -27.43 -29.35
C GLY A 259 -16.21 -26.58 -28.16
N ASP A 260 -15.28 -26.05 -27.34
CA ASP A 260 -15.68 -25.19 -26.22
C ASP A 260 -16.19 -23.82 -26.70
N PRO A 261 -17.34 -23.33 -26.19
CA PRO A 261 -17.88 -22.03 -26.55
C PRO A 261 -16.89 -20.91 -26.20
N GLU A 262 -16.61 -20.04 -27.17
CA GLU A 262 -15.75 -18.88 -26.98
C GLU A 262 -16.32 -17.98 -25.88
N VAL A 263 -15.59 -17.85 -24.78
CA VAL A 263 -16.06 -17.10 -23.62
C VAL A 263 -16.14 -15.61 -23.99
N PRO A 264 -17.30 -14.94 -23.82
CA PRO A 264 -17.46 -13.56 -24.24
C PRO A 264 -16.47 -12.63 -23.52
N SER A 265 -15.72 -11.86 -24.30
CA SER A 265 -14.83 -10.81 -23.79
C SER A 265 -15.59 -9.81 -22.93
N GLY A 266 -14.94 -9.31 -21.88
CA GLY A 266 -15.49 -8.29 -20.98
C GLY A 266 -16.38 -8.83 -19.87
N LYS A 267 -16.77 -10.11 -19.90
CA LYS A 267 -17.51 -10.75 -18.79
C LYS A 267 -16.62 -11.05 -17.59
N TRP A 268 -17.21 -10.96 -16.41
CA TRP A 268 -16.57 -11.30 -15.14
C TRP A 268 -16.99 -12.70 -14.68
N TYR A 269 -16.05 -13.44 -14.12
CA TYR A 269 -16.28 -14.76 -13.52
C TYR A 269 -15.79 -14.77 -12.09
N TYR A 270 -16.62 -15.29 -11.19
CA TYR A 270 -16.28 -15.66 -9.83
C TYR A 270 -15.73 -17.09 -9.82
N ILE A 271 -14.59 -17.28 -9.16
CA ILE A 271 -13.85 -18.54 -9.09
C ILE A 271 -13.55 -18.82 -7.61
N SER A 272 -14.07 -19.93 -7.12
CA SER A 272 -13.81 -20.47 -5.79
C SER A 272 -13.49 -21.95 -5.91
N ASP A 273 -12.21 -22.30 -5.82
CA ASP A 273 -11.70 -23.65 -6.03
C ASP A 273 -12.17 -24.25 -7.37
N SER A 274 -12.95 -25.33 -7.34
CA SER A 274 -13.52 -26.00 -8.50
C SER A 274 -14.81 -25.34 -9.02
N HIS A 275 -15.32 -24.31 -8.36
CA HIS A 275 -16.56 -23.64 -8.75
C HIS A 275 -16.28 -22.37 -9.54
N VAL A 276 -16.85 -22.28 -10.75
CA VAL A 276 -16.78 -21.11 -11.62
C VAL A 276 -18.19 -20.69 -12.00
N SER A 277 -18.50 -19.41 -11.83
CA SER A 277 -19.81 -18.83 -12.19
C SER A 277 -19.64 -17.42 -12.74
N GLU A 278 -20.51 -16.99 -13.66
CA GLU A 278 -20.55 -15.59 -14.10
C GLU A 278 -20.86 -14.64 -12.93
N ALA A 279 -20.21 -13.48 -12.90
CA ALA A 279 -20.43 -12.44 -11.92
C ALA A 279 -20.73 -11.10 -12.62
N ASN A 280 -21.61 -10.29 -12.03
CA ASN A 280 -21.80 -8.93 -12.49
C ASN A 280 -20.71 -8.00 -11.96
N GLU A 281 -20.44 -6.90 -12.67
CA GLU A 281 -19.37 -5.96 -12.29
C GLU A 281 -19.62 -5.33 -10.91
N SER A 282 -20.87 -5.05 -10.54
CA SER A 282 -21.24 -4.51 -9.22
C SER A 282 -20.83 -5.43 -8.06
N ARG A 283 -20.97 -6.75 -8.22
CA ARG A 283 -20.50 -7.75 -7.25
C ARG A 283 -18.98 -7.75 -7.14
N VAL A 284 -18.29 -7.63 -8.27
CA VAL A 284 -16.82 -7.53 -8.28
C VAL A 284 -16.36 -6.29 -7.53
N LEU A 285 -16.96 -5.14 -7.82
CA LEU A 285 -16.59 -3.85 -7.22
C LEU A 285 -16.97 -3.71 -5.74
N SER A 286 -17.80 -4.61 -5.20
CA SER A 286 -18.15 -4.67 -3.77
C SER A 286 -17.31 -5.69 -2.97
N ALA A 287 -16.43 -6.45 -3.62
CA ALA A 287 -15.58 -7.43 -2.96
C ALA A 287 -14.60 -6.80 -1.95
N GLN A 288 -14.30 -7.50 -0.86
CA GLN A 288 -13.24 -7.11 0.07
C GLN A 288 -11.85 -7.45 -0.49
N ALA A 289 -11.45 -6.71 -1.52
CA ALA A 289 -10.23 -6.96 -2.28
C ALA A 289 -8.99 -7.05 -1.37
N TYR A 290 -8.19 -8.09 -1.58
CA TYR A 290 -6.86 -8.30 -1.00
C TYR A 290 -5.78 -8.01 -2.05
N LEU A 291 -5.94 -8.54 -3.26
CA LEU A 291 -5.12 -8.19 -4.43
C LEU A 291 -6.01 -7.63 -5.54
N LEU A 292 -5.46 -6.66 -6.28
CA LEU A 292 -6.06 -6.11 -7.48
C LEU A 292 -5.06 -6.24 -8.64
N PHE A 293 -5.56 -6.68 -9.79
CA PHE A 293 -4.79 -6.87 -11.00
C PHE A 293 -5.29 -5.91 -12.08
N TYR A 294 -4.36 -5.07 -12.52
CA TYR A 294 -4.58 -3.99 -13.46
C TYR A 294 -3.66 -4.16 -14.66
N GLU A 295 -4.17 -3.91 -15.85
CA GLU A 295 -3.38 -3.92 -17.08
C GLU A 295 -3.27 -2.52 -17.67
N ARG A 296 -2.08 -2.16 -18.16
CA ARG A 296 -1.85 -0.85 -18.76
C ARG A 296 -2.59 -0.74 -20.09
N ILE A 297 -3.35 0.34 -20.23
CA ILE A 297 -4.13 0.72 -21.42
C ILE A 297 -3.77 2.13 -21.92
N LEU A 298 -2.89 2.88 -21.24
CA LEU A 298 -2.28 4.11 -21.73
C LEU A 298 -0.93 4.35 -21.04
#